data_AF-A0AAW2Q3N4-F1
#
_entry.id   AF-A0AAW2Q3N4-F1
#
_cell.length_a   1.000
_cell.length_b   1.000
_cell.length_c   1.000
_cell.angle_alpha   90.00
_cell.angle_beta   90.00
_cell.angle_gamma   90.00
#
_symmetry.space_group_name_H-M   'P 1'
#
loop_
_entity.id
_entity.type
_entity.pdbx_description
1 polymer ?
#
loop_
_entity_poly.entity_id
_entity_poly.type
_entity_poly.pdbx_seq_one_letter_code
_entity_poly.pdbx_strand_id
1 'polypeptide(L)'
;MGKKNMQSQCHPFAHPKHFLPRFLLVLVFSLFPTLSFPQTFDYGDALHKSLLYFEAQRSGRLPYNQRVTWRHHSGLTDGLEQGVRGLGGRYYDAGDNVKFGLPMAYTITLLSWGVLEFEDQIAAAGELQHALQAIKWGTDYLIKAHTHPHVLWAQVGDGDTDHLCWQRPEDMTTSRRAYKVDEENPGSEVAAETAAAMAAASIVFRRTNPHYSHLLLEHAQQLFEFGEKYRGKYDESIEAAKGYYPSVSGYLDELLWAALWVYKATATPPTSIMLSRMGRRMVEPLGPSPNSAGMSSMLASSSLLLW
;
A
#
# COMPACT_ATOMS: atom_id res chain seq x y z
N MET A 1 43.62 37.61 7.63
CA MET A 1 44.96 36.99 7.43
C MET A 1 45.56 36.75 8.81
N GLY A 2 45.86 35.49 9.16
CA GLY A 2 46.74 35.13 10.29
C GLY A 2 46.14 35.05 11.70
N LYS A 3 45.84 33.82 12.15
CA LYS A 3 45.60 33.43 13.56
C LYS A 3 46.81 33.78 14.44
N LYS A 4 46.57 34.09 15.72
CA LYS A 4 47.40 33.57 16.83
C LYS A 4 46.59 33.52 18.13
N ASN A 5 46.68 32.36 18.75
CA ASN A 5 45.94 31.91 19.91
C ASN A 5 46.83 32.05 21.16
N MET A 6 46.16 32.18 22.30
CA MET A 6 46.58 31.67 23.62
C MET A 6 47.63 32.48 24.42
N GLN A 7 47.18 33.09 25.51
CA GLN A 7 47.47 32.69 26.91
C GLN A 7 47.09 33.83 27.86
N SER A 8 46.19 33.58 28.81
CA SER A 8 46.09 34.37 30.04
C SER A 8 46.06 33.45 31.25
N GLN A 9 47.03 33.73 32.12
CA GLN A 9 47.47 33.09 33.35
C GLN A 9 46.39 32.85 34.40
N CYS A 10 46.60 31.84 35.25
CA CYS A 10 46.25 31.90 36.68
C CYS A 10 47.26 31.09 37.53
N HIS A 11 47.57 31.66 38.69
CA HIS A 11 48.64 31.33 39.66
C HIS A 11 48.41 30.05 40.50
N PRO A 12 49.44 29.55 41.23
CA PRO A 12 49.44 28.24 41.88
C PRO A 12 48.69 28.27 43.21
N PHE A 13 48.01 27.17 43.54
CA PHE A 13 47.48 26.94 44.89
C PHE A 13 47.88 25.56 45.42
N ALA A 14 48.29 25.58 46.68
CA ALA A 14 48.93 24.51 47.41
C ALA A 14 48.02 23.30 47.67
N HIS A 15 48.65 22.12 47.77
CA HIS A 15 48.05 20.88 48.23
C HIS A 15 47.77 20.89 49.75
N PRO A 16 46.57 20.49 50.18
CA PRO A 16 46.40 19.82 51.47
C PRO A 16 46.26 18.30 51.25
N LYS A 17 47.00 17.57 52.07
CA LYS A 17 46.96 16.11 52.21
C LYS A 17 45.74 15.73 53.07
N HIS A 18 44.66 15.25 52.48
CA HIS A 18 43.71 14.40 53.21
C HIS A 18 43.15 13.31 52.28
N PHE A 19 43.40 12.07 52.71
CA PHE A 19 43.22 10.82 52.00
C PHE A 19 41.93 10.15 52.55
N LEU A 20 40.99 9.84 51.64
CA LEU A 20 39.76 9.03 51.77
C LEU A 20 38.55 9.53 52.61
N PRO A 21 37.29 9.15 52.27
CA PRO A 21 36.79 8.53 51.03
C PRO A 21 35.61 9.30 50.42
N ARG A 22 35.82 9.96 49.27
CA ARG A 22 34.73 10.43 48.39
C ARG A 22 33.98 9.30 47.66
N PHE A 23 34.31 8.04 47.98
CA PHE A 23 33.76 6.86 47.30
C PHE A 23 32.33 6.50 47.73
N LEU A 24 31.86 6.92 48.92
CA LEU A 24 30.51 6.53 49.36
C LEU A 24 29.38 7.29 48.67
N LEU A 25 29.59 8.54 48.24
CA LEU A 25 28.52 9.36 47.64
C LEU A 25 28.31 9.08 46.15
N VAL A 26 29.33 8.55 45.47
CA VAL A 26 29.22 8.06 44.08
C VAL A 26 28.53 6.68 44.04
N LEU A 27 28.73 5.86 45.08
CA LEU A 27 28.13 4.52 45.17
C LEU A 27 26.61 4.53 45.39
N VAL A 28 26.04 5.58 45.99
CA VAL A 28 24.58 5.68 46.20
C VAL A 28 23.82 6.08 44.93
N PHE A 29 24.44 6.83 44.01
CA PHE A 29 23.82 7.13 42.71
C PHE A 29 23.93 5.97 41.69
N SER A 30 24.88 5.05 41.86
CA SER A 30 25.02 3.85 41.03
C SER A 30 24.11 2.68 41.44
N LEU A 31 23.33 2.83 42.51
CA LEU A 31 22.43 1.79 43.04
C LEU A 31 20.94 2.10 42.82
N PHE A 32 20.59 3.21 42.15
CA PHE A 32 19.25 3.33 41.58
C PHE A 32 19.24 2.53 40.28
N PRO A 33 18.55 1.37 40.19
CA PRO A 33 18.26 0.79 38.89
C PRO A 33 17.57 1.90 38.09
N THR A 34 18.11 2.22 36.91
CA THR A 34 17.35 2.99 35.93
C THR A 34 16.10 2.16 35.68
N LEU A 35 14.98 2.59 36.25
CA LEU A 35 13.66 2.04 35.94
C LEU A 35 13.45 2.26 34.44
N SER A 36 13.86 1.28 33.65
CA SER A 36 13.53 1.21 32.24
C SER A 36 12.06 0.84 32.21
N PHE A 37 11.20 1.86 32.24
CA PHE A 37 9.80 1.66 31.91
C PHE A 37 9.77 1.08 30.49
N PRO A 38 9.12 -0.07 30.25
CA PRO A 38 8.88 -0.51 28.90
C PRO A 38 8.14 0.63 28.20
N GLN A 39 8.75 1.19 27.16
CA GLN A 39 8.13 2.22 26.36
C GLN A 39 6.94 1.55 25.67
N THR A 40 5.76 1.76 26.22
CA THR A 40 4.52 1.22 25.65
C THR A 40 4.18 2.12 24.47
N PHE A 41 4.27 1.56 23.27
CA PHE A 41 3.82 2.24 22.08
C PHE A 41 2.30 2.16 21.99
N ASP A 42 1.66 3.31 21.76
CA ASP A 42 0.24 3.35 21.48
C ASP A 42 0.00 2.96 20.02
N TYR A 43 -0.21 1.66 19.80
CA TYR A 43 -0.51 1.12 18.46
C TYR A 43 -1.87 1.59 17.92
N GLY A 44 -2.80 2.00 18.79
CA GLY A 44 -4.06 2.59 18.37
C GLY A 44 -3.85 3.96 17.74
N ASP A 45 -3.06 4.82 18.38
CA ASP A 45 -2.63 6.11 17.82
C ASP A 45 -1.81 5.95 16.53
N ALA A 46 -0.92 4.94 16.46
CA ALA A 46 -0.16 4.65 15.24
C ALA A 46 -1.09 4.22 14.08
N LEU A 47 -2.09 3.38 14.33
CA LEU A 47 -3.09 2.97 13.34
C LEU A 47 -3.93 4.17 12.88
N HIS A 48 -4.40 5.00 13.81
CA HIS A 48 -5.15 6.22 13.51
C HIS A 48 -4.37 7.14 12.55
N LYS A 49 -3.08 7.39 12.85
CA LYS A 49 -2.20 8.21 12.02
C LYS A 49 -1.91 7.58 10.66
N SER A 50 -1.78 6.26 10.60
CA SER A 50 -1.64 5.53 9.32
C SER A 50 -2.86 5.73 8.41
N LEU A 51 -4.08 5.71 8.95
CA LEU A 51 -5.29 5.97 8.17
C LEU A 51 -5.43 7.44 7.77
N LEU A 52 -4.98 8.38 8.61
CA LEU A 52 -4.85 9.79 8.21
C LEU A 52 -3.86 9.98 7.07
N TYR A 53 -2.77 9.21 7.01
CA TYR A 53 -1.85 9.22 5.86
C TYR A 53 -2.59 8.84 4.57
N PHE A 54 -3.41 7.79 4.57
CA PHE A 54 -4.24 7.47 3.40
C PHE A 54 -5.17 8.62 3.02
N GLU A 55 -5.84 9.26 3.98
CA GLU A 55 -6.65 10.45 3.69
C GLU A 55 -5.84 11.58 3.07
N ALA A 56 -4.60 11.77 3.52
CA ALA A 56 -3.65 12.73 3.01
C ALA A 56 -3.11 12.40 1.61
N GLN A 57 -3.31 11.17 1.10
CA GLN A 57 -2.95 10.75 -0.25
C GLN A 57 -4.14 10.80 -1.24
N ARG A 58 -5.37 11.07 -0.79
CA ARG A 58 -6.55 11.05 -1.68
C ARG A 58 -6.45 12.08 -2.80
N SER A 59 -6.63 11.69 -4.05
CA SER A 59 -6.84 12.57 -5.19
C SER A 59 -8.34 12.66 -5.54
N GLY A 60 -8.73 13.72 -6.24
CA GLY A 60 -10.08 13.88 -6.75
C GLY A 60 -10.93 14.76 -5.86
N ARG A 61 -12.24 14.58 -5.98
CA ARG A 61 -13.21 15.29 -5.15
C ARG A 61 -13.26 14.66 -3.76
N LEU A 62 -12.53 15.25 -2.82
CA LEU A 62 -12.52 14.88 -1.41
C LEU A 62 -13.93 14.91 -0.78
N PRO A 63 -14.24 14.00 0.16
CA PRO A 63 -15.53 13.97 0.82
C PRO A 63 -15.64 15.09 1.86
N TYR A 64 -16.88 15.51 2.18
CA TYR A 64 -17.12 16.63 3.10
C TYR A 64 -16.65 16.34 4.55
N ASN A 65 -16.54 15.06 4.91
CA ASN A 65 -16.13 14.58 6.23
C ASN A 65 -14.63 14.21 6.28
N GLN A 66 -13.82 14.64 5.29
CA GLN A 66 -12.37 14.46 5.28
C GLN A 66 -11.74 15.07 6.55
N ARG A 67 -10.89 14.31 7.26
CA ARG A 67 -10.22 14.76 8.49
C ARG A 67 -8.97 15.60 8.20
N VAL A 68 -8.29 15.28 7.09
CA VAL A 68 -7.10 16.00 6.63
C VAL A 68 -7.51 17.27 5.87
N THR A 69 -7.61 18.39 6.59
CA THR A 69 -8.21 19.65 6.10
C THR A 69 -7.31 20.52 5.24
N TRP A 70 -6.00 20.29 5.27
CA TRP A 70 -5.03 21.00 4.42
C TRP A 70 -4.94 20.44 2.99
N ARG A 71 -5.62 19.31 2.71
CA ARG A 71 -5.78 18.77 1.36
C ARG A 71 -7.05 19.32 0.70
N HIS A 72 -6.97 19.60 -0.60
CA HIS A 72 -8.10 20.09 -1.40
C HIS A 72 -8.40 19.20 -2.61
N HIS A 73 -9.49 19.52 -3.31
CA HIS A 73 -9.87 18.84 -4.54
C HIS A 73 -8.77 19.00 -5.61
N SER A 74 -8.34 17.89 -6.21
CA SER A 74 -7.24 17.87 -7.18
C SER A 74 -7.45 16.81 -8.25
N GLY A 75 -6.75 16.90 -9.40
CA GLY A 75 -6.84 15.89 -10.47
C GLY A 75 -8.26 15.66 -11.00
N LEU A 76 -9.12 16.68 -11.00
CA LEU A 76 -10.54 16.50 -11.33
C LEU A 76 -10.80 16.15 -12.80
N THR A 77 -9.85 16.49 -13.67
CA THR A 77 -9.93 16.33 -15.13
C THR A 77 -9.24 15.07 -15.64
N ASP A 78 -8.73 14.22 -14.74
CA ASP A 78 -7.99 13.02 -15.10
C ASP A 78 -8.81 12.07 -15.98
N GLY A 79 -8.19 11.64 -17.07
CA GLY A 79 -8.78 10.74 -18.07
C GLY A 79 -9.65 11.44 -19.12
N LEU A 80 -10.04 12.70 -18.93
CA LEU A 80 -10.93 13.40 -19.87
C LEU A 80 -10.30 13.57 -21.25
N GLU A 81 -8.99 13.81 -21.31
CA GLU A 81 -8.23 13.90 -22.57
C GLU A 81 -8.29 12.60 -23.38
N GLN A 82 -8.35 11.45 -22.70
CA GLN A 82 -8.44 10.13 -23.31
C GLN A 82 -9.90 9.64 -23.43
N GLY A 83 -10.88 10.50 -23.17
CA GLY A 83 -12.32 10.18 -23.26
C GLY A 83 -12.86 9.34 -22.10
N VAL A 84 -12.09 9.15 -21.03
CA VAL A 84 -12.48 8.32 -19.89
C VAL A 84 -12.83 9.18 -18.68
N ARG A 85 -14.06 9.01 -18.19
CA ARG A 85 -14.55 9.75 -17.03
C ARG A 85 -14.23 9.01 -15.74
N GLY A 86 -13.89 9.77 -14.71
CA GLY A 86 -13.82 9.25 -13.35
C GLY A 86 -12.44 8.74 -12.90
N LEU A 87 -11.39 8.96 -13.68
CA LEU A 87 -10.01 8.70 -13.23
C LEU A 87 -9.51 9.77 -12.24
N GLY A 88 -10.32 10.79 -11.95
CA GLY A 88 -9.96 11.86 -11.02
C GLY A 88 -9.85 11.48 -9.55
N GLY A 89 -10.48 10.37 -9.10
CA GLY A 89 -10.45 9.86 -7.70
C GLY A 89 -9.05 9.43 -7.24
N ARG A 90 -8.87 8.31 -6.53
CA ARG A 90 -7.56 7.62 -6.39
C ARG A 90 -6.69 8.05 -5.20
N TYR A 91 -5.58 7.35 -5.00
CA TYR A 91 -4.46 7.78 -4.17
C TYR A 91 -3.34 8.34 -5.06
N TYR A 92 -2.65 9.37 -4.60
CA TYR A 92 -1.31 9.66 -5.09
C TYR A 92 -0.34 8.64 -4.49
N ASP A 93 0.66 8.28 -5.28
CA ASP A 93 1.54 7.16 -4.97
C ASP A 93 2.45 7.46 -3.77
N ALA A 94 3.19 8.57 -3.82
CA ALA A 94 4.12 8.94 -2.76
C ALA A 94 4.06 10.45 -2.46
N GLY A 95 5.19 11.15 -2.53
CA GLY A 95 5.25 12.62 -2.42
C GLY A 95 4.97 13.35 -3.74
N ASP A 96 4.71 12.59 -4.81
CA ASP A 96 4.38 13.06 -6.14
C ASP A 96 2.85 13.07 -6.36
N ASN A 97 2.41 13.43 -7.56
CA ASN A 97 1.00 13.45 -7.94
C ASN A 97 0.65 12.45 -9.05
N VAL A 98 1.57 11.52 -9.34
CA VAL A 98 1.30 10.41 -10.27
C VAL A 98 0.44 9.36 -9.57
N LYS A 99 -0.40 8.69 -10.35
CA LYS A 99 -1.24 7.59 -9.89
C LYS A 99 -0.75 6.31 -10.52
N PHE A 100 0.18 5.62 -9.87
CA PHE A 100 0.69 4.32 -10.30
C PHE A 100 -0.27 3.20 -9.85
N GLY A 101 -0.78 2.44 -10.81
CA GLY A 101 -1.82 1.45 -10.57
C GLY A 101 -1.33 0.19 -9.85
N LEU A 102 -0.13 -0.29 -10.18
CA LEU A 102 0.45 -1.49 -9.59
C LEU A 102 0.67 -1.35 -8.06
N PRO A 103 1.46 -0.38 -7.55
CA PRO A 103 1.66 -0.22 -6.11
C PRO A 103 0.36 0.14 -5.37
N MET A 104 -0.55 0.86 -6.03
CA MET A 104 -1.86 1.16 -5.44
C MET A 104 -2.72 -0.09 -5.27
N ALA A 105 -2.82 -0.93 -6.30
CA ALA A 105 -3.56 -2.19 -6.21
C ALA A 105 -3.00 -3.07 -5.08
N TYR A 106 -1.68 -3.22 -5.02
CA TYR A 106 -0.99 -3.92 -3.93
C TYR A 106 -1.36 -3.36 -2.55
N THR A 107 -1.34 -2.04 -2.40
CA THR A 107 -1.70 -1.37 -1.15
C THR A 107 -3.14 -1.67 -0.74
N ILE A 108 -4.08 -1.70 -1.69
CA ILE A 108 -5.48 -2.05 -1.41
C ILE A 108 -5.63 -3.54 -1.04
N THR A 109 -4.88 -4.43 -1.68
CA THR A 109 -4.85 -5.85 -1.30
C THR A 109 -4.38 -6.01 0.13
N LEU A 110 -3.27 -5.37 0.51
CA LEU A 110 -2.73 -5.45 1.87
C LEU A 110 -3.62 -4.80 2.93
N LEU A 111 -4.20 -3.63 2.64
CA LEU A 111 -5.18 -3.01 3.55
C LEU A 111 -6.38 -3.92 3.77
N SER A 112 -6.90 -4.52 2.69
CA SER A 112 -8.02 -5.45 2.77
C SER A 112 -7.64 -6.69 3.56
N TRP A 113 -6.46 -7.25 3.32
CA TRP A 113 -5.98 -8.41 4.06
C TRP A 113 -5.79 -8.09 5.55
N GLY A 114 -5.22 -6.93 5.89
CA GLY A 114 -5.09 -6.48 7.27
C GLY A 114 -6.43 -6.36 7.98
N VAL A 115 -7.46 -5.81 7.31
CA VAL A 115 -8.82 -5.76 7.86
C VAL A 115 -9.41 -7.16 8.06
N LEU A 116 -9.18 -8.10 7.12
CA LEU A 116 -9.69 -9.47 7.25
C LEU A 116 -9.06 -10.25 8.40
N GLU A 117 -7.78 -10.05 8.69
CA GLU A 117 -7.07 -10.78 9.76
C GLU A 117 -7.26 -10.12 11.13
N PHE A 118 -7.37 -8.79 11.17
CA PHE A 118 -7.33 -8.00 12.42
C PHE A 118 -8.57 -7.13 12.64
N GLU A 119 -9.73 -7.56 12.13
CA GLU A 119 -10.99 -6.80 12.21
C GLU A 119 -11.31 -6.37 13.64
N ASP A 120 -11.24 -7.30 14.60
CA ASP A 120 -11.57 -7.07 16.01
C ASP A 120 -10.65 -6.03 16.66
N GLN A 121 -9.34 -6.07 16.36
CA GLN A 121 -8.36 -5.15 16.91
C GLN A 121 -8.52 -3.75 16.31
N ILE A 122 -8.76 -3.66 15.00
CA ILE A 122 -9.03 -2.39 14.31
C ILE A 122 -10.34 -1.79 14.82
N ALA A 123 -11.37 -2.62 15.07
CA ALA A 123 -12.64 -2.20 15.67
C ALA A 123 -12.47 -1.73 17.12
N ALA A 124 -11.69 -2.44 17.93
CA ALA A 124 -11.38 -2.05 19.30
C ALA A 124 -10.63 -0.71 19.38
N ALA A 125 -9.81 -0.40 18.37
CA ALA A 125 -9.15 0.91 18.21
C ALA A 125 -10.09 2.01 17.67
N GLY A 126 -11.34 1.69 17.32
CA GLY A 126 -12.32 2.64 16.76
C GLY A 126 -12.07 3.03 15.30
N GLU A 127 -11.17 2.33 14.59
CA GLU A 127 -10.70 2.72 13.26
C GLU A 127 -11.29 1.90 12.12
N LEU A 128 -12.14 0.90 12.40
CA LEU A 128 -12.69 0.00 11.37
C LEU A 128 -13.41 0.76 10.24
N GLN A 129 -14.21 1.77 10.57
CA GLN A 129 -14.91 2.57 9.56
C GLN A 129 -13.94 3.36 8.66
N HIS A 130 -12.85 3.89 9.21
CA HIS A 130 -11.85 4.62 8.44
C HIS A 130 -11.03 3.66 7.55
N ALA A 131 -10.71 2.46 8.04
CA ALA A 131 -10.08 1.42 7.24
C ALA A 131 -10.96 0.97 6.05
N LEU A 132 -12.25 0.74 6.30
CA LEU A 132 -13.23 0.44 5.23
C LEU A 132 -13.33 1.59 4.22
N GLN A 133 -13.35 2.84 4.68
CA GLN A 133 -13.35 4.00 3.78
C GLN A 133 -12.06 4.10 2.96
N ALA A 134 -10.91 3.77 3.55
CA ALA A 134 -9.63 3.77 2.86
C ALA A 134 -9.58 2.72 1.74
N ILE A 135 -10.05 1.49 2.02
CA ILE A 135 -10.18 0.43 1.01
C ILE A 135 -11.17 0.87 -0.08
N LYS A 136 -12.34 1.36 0.32
CA LYS A 136 -13.40 1.77 -0.62
C LYS A 136 -12.94 2.89 -1.57
N TRP A 137 -12.15 3.85 -1.08
CA TRP A 137 -11.60 4.92 -1.91
C TRP A 137 -10.72 4.37 -3.04
N GLY A 138 -9.91 3.36 -2.73
CA GLY A 138 -9.11 2.63 -3.70
C GLY A 138 -9.97 1.82 -4.67
N THR A 139 -10.91 1.04 -4.17
CA THR A 139 -11.71 0.16 -5.04
C THR A 139 -12.71 0.91 -5.92
N ASP A 140 -13.26 2.04 -5.47
CA ASP A 140 -14.09 2.93 -6.29
C ASP A 140 -13.28 3.49 -7.48
N TYR A 141 -11.98 3.68 -7.32
CA TYR A 141 -11.07 3.93 -8.44
C TYR A 141 -11.01 2.73 -9.35
N LEU A 142 -10.72 1.53 -8.82
CA LEU A 142 -10.37 0.36 -9.63
C LEU A 142 -11.53 -0.03 -10.54
N ILE A 143 -12.76 0.11 -10.05
CA ILE A 143 -13.98 -0.01 -10.85
C ILE A 143 -13.98 0.97 -12.04
N LYS A 144 -13.63 2.24 -11.81
CA LYS A 144 -13.58 3.26 -12.89
C LYS A 144 -12.40 3.09 -13.84
N ALA A 145 -11.30 2.48 -13.39
CA ALA A 145 -10.15 2.14 -14.23
C ALA A 145 -10.46 0.96 -15.14
N HIS A 146 -11.32 0.05 -14.71
CA HIS A 146 -11.68 -1.13 -15.47
C HIS A 146 -12.90 -0.82 -16.34
N THR A 147 -12.63 -0.22 -17.51
CA THR A 147 -13.70 0.33 -18.39
C THR A 147 -14.37 -0.73 -19.27
N HIS A 148 -13.67 -1.80 -19.61
CA HIS A 148 -14.12 -2.93 -20.41
C HIS A 148 -13.38 -4.18 -19.95
N PRO A 149 -13.89 -5.41 -20.18
CA PRO A 149 -13.33 -6.65 -19.63
C PRO A 149 -11.81 -6.84 -19.83
N HIS A 150 -11.25 -6.34 -20.94
CA HIS A 150 -9.83 -6.42 -21.26
C HIS A 150 -9.16 -5.04 -21.37
N VAL A 151 -9.63 -4.04 -20.61
CA VAL A 151 -9.07 -2.68 -20.62
C VAL A 151 -8.97 -2.14 -19.19
N LEU A 152 -7.73 -1.90 -18.74
CA LEU A 152 -7.44 -1.35 -17.42
C LEU A 152 -6.57 -0.09 -17.51
N TRP A 153 -7.06 1.03 -16.99
CA TRP A 153 -6.31 2.28 -16.85
C TRP A 153 -5.38 2.23 -15.62
N ALA A 154 -4.12 1.91 -15.89
CA ALA A 154 -3.11 1.58 -14.87
C ALA A 154 -2.21 2.76 -14.47
N GLN A 155 -2.19 3.87 -15.21
CA GLN A 155 -1.44 5.06 -14.79
C GLN A 155 -2.16 6.35 -15.18
N VAL A 156 -2.05 7.37 -14.33
CA VAL A 156 -2.43 8.74 -14.68
C VAL A 156 -1.36 9.71 -14.20
N GLY A 157 -0.86 10.53 -15.10
CA GLY A 157 0.28 11.38 -14.87
C GLY A 157 1.55 10.81 -15.51
N ASP A 158 2.40 11.72 -15.94
CA ASP A 158 3.72 11.44 -16.47
C ASP A 158 4.76 11.75 -15.39
N GLY A 159 5.55 10.75 -14.99
CA GLY A 159 6.48 10.90 -13.86
C GLY A 159 7.56 11.94 -14.09
N ASP A 160 8.10 12.02 -15.32
CA ASP A 160 9.17 12.97 -15.64
C ASP A 160 8.69 14.41 -15.44
N THR A 161 7.53 14.76 -16.00
CA THR A 161 7.00 16.12 -15.86
C THR A 161 6.47 16.42 -14.46
N ASP A 162 5.88 15.43 -13.77
CA ASP A 162 5.37 15.61 -12.42
C ASP A 162 6.50 15.83 -11.41
N HIS A 163 7.58 15.05 -11.49
CA HIS A 163 8.70 15.10 -10.53
C HIS A 163 9.61 16.31 -10.71
N LEU A 164 9.55 16.98 -11.86
CA LEU A 164 10.22 18.27 -12.08
C LEU A 164 9.54 19.43 -11.34
N CYS A 165 8.29 19.26 -10.89
CA CYS A 165 7.49 20.35 -10.33
C CYS A 165 7.11 20.11 -8.86
N TRP A 166 7.65 20.93 -7.95
CA TRP A 166 7.22 20.92 -6.54
C TRP A 166 6.02 21.85 -6.34
N GLN A 167 4.82 21.30 -6.34
CA GLN A 167 3.57 22.06 -6.26
C GLN A 167 2.51 21.33 -5.46
N ARG A 168 1.48 22.07 -5.04
CA ARG A 168 0.29 21.47 -4.43
C ARG A 168 -0.52 20.72 -5.50
N PRO A 169 -1.15 19.59 -5.17
CA PRO A 169 -1.93 18.82 -6.14
C PRO A 169 -3.09 19.60 -6.76
N GLU A 170 -3.66 20.57 -6.06
CA GLU A 170 -4.72 21.47 -6.56
C GLU A 170 -4.24 22.45 -7.65
N ASP A 171 -2.94 22.74 -7.71
CA ASP A 171 -2.34 23.72 -8.63
C ASP A 171 -1.59 23.06 -9.80
N MET A 172 -1.72 21.75 -9.98
CA MET A 172 -0.97 21.00 -10.99
C MET A 172 -1.19 21.54 -12.41
N THR A 173 -0.07 21.89 -13.07
CA THR A 173 -0.04 22.23 -14.50
C THR A 173 0.67 21.19 -15.37
N THR A 174 1.11 20.08 -14.77
CA THR A 174 1.86 18.99 -15.44
C THR A 174 0.93 18.09 -16.24
N SER A 175 1.49 17.30 -17.15
CA SER A 175 0.72 16.36 -17.96
C SER A 175 0.03 15.32 -17.08
N ARG A 176 -1.29 15.20 -17.22
CA ARG A 176 -2.10 14.18 -16.53
C ARG A 176 -2.64 13.12 -17.50
N ARG A 177 -1.83 12.79 -18.51
CA ARG A 177 -2.13 11.74 -19.48
C ARG A 177 -2.42 10.43 -18.76
N ALA A 178 -3.51 9.77 -19.15
CA ALA A 178 -3.85 8.45 -18.67
C ALA A 178 -3.27 7.38 -19.61
N TYR A 179 -2.81 6.27 -19.04
CA TYR A 179 -2.26 5.12 -19.74
C TYR A 179 -3.01 3.85 -19.33
N LYS A 180 -3.19 2.95 -20.28
CA LYS A 180 -3.94 1.69 -20.11
C LYS A 180 -3.13 0.50 -20.59
N VAL A 181 -3.49 -0.65 -20.07
CA VAL A 181 -3.17 -1.96 -20.65
C VAL A 181 -4.43 -2.53 -21.28
N ASP A 182 -4.26 -3.25 -22.39
CA ASP A 182 -5.32 -3.90 -23.16
C ASP A 182 -4.83 -5.17 -23.86
N GLU A 183 -5.64 -5.75 -24.76
CA GLU A 183 -5.30 -6.99 -25.48
C GLU A 183 -4.04 -6.87 -26.35
N GLU A 184 -3.77 -5.67 -26.86
CA GLU A 184 -2.64 -5.38 -27.76
C GLU A 184 -1.39 -4.99 -26.96
N ASN A 185 -1.59 -4.34 -25.81
CA ASN A 185 -0.55 -3.90 -24.89
C ASN A 185 -0.85 -4.47 -23.50
N PRO A 186 -0.56 -5.78 -23.26
CA PRO A 186 -0.94 -6.48 -22.04
C PRO A 186 -0.15 -6.04 -20.81
N GLY A 187 -0.71 -6.33 -19.63
CA GLY A 187 -0.03 -6.14 -18.35
C GLY A 187 -0.61 -7.09 -17.32
N SER A 188 -0.09 -8.32 -17.30
CA SER A 188 -0.60 -9.43 -16.49
C SER A 188 -0.55 -9.13 -15.00
N GLU A 189 0.57 -8.61 -14.52
CA GLU A 189 0.84 -8.29 -13.13
C GLU A 189 -0.08 -7.19 -12.61
N VAL A 190 -0.25 -6.09 -13.34
CA VAL A 190 -1.11 -4.99 -12.89
C VAL A 190 -2.60 -5.38 -12.95
N ALA A 191 -2.99 -6.18 -13.94
CA ALA A 191 -4.33 -6.74 -14.02
C ALA A 191 -4.61 -7.73 -12.89
N ALA A 192 -3.67 -8.63 -12.62
CA ALA A 192 -3.78 -9.64 -11.58
C ALA A 192 -3.74 -9.03 -10.17
N GLU A 193 -2.84 -8.09 -9.88
CA GLU A 193 -2.83 -7.40 -8.58
C GLU A 193 -4.12 -6.58 -8.38
N THR A 194 -4.65 -5.94 -9.43
CA THR A 194 -5.95 -5.26 -9.35
C THR A 194 -7.08 -6.25 -9.08
N ALA A 195 -7.05 -7.44 -9.69
CA ALA A 195 -7.98 -8.51 -9.40
C ALA A 195 -7.87 -9.01 -7.96
N ALA A 196 -6.65 -9.18 -7.44
CA ALA A 196 -6.40 -9.55 -6.05
C ALA A 196 -6.97 -8.50 -5.07
N ALA A 197 -6.73 -7.21 -5.34
CA ALA A 197 -7.24 -6.10 -4.54
C ALA A 197 -8.76 -6.09 -4.47
N MET A 198 -9.42 -6.21 -5.62
CA MET A 198 -10.89 -6.25 -5.70
C MET A 198 -11.47 -7.51 -5.06
N ALA A 199 -10.84 -8.67 -5.25
CA ALA A 199 -11.27 -9.92 -4.64
C ALA A 199 -11.13 -9.87 -3.10
N ALA A 200 -10.00 -9.39 -2.57
CA ALA A 200 -9.80 -9.22 -1.14
C ALA A 200 -10.82 -8.23 -0.53
N ALA A 201 -11.00 -7.07 -1.16
CA ALA A 201 -11.99 -6.08 -0.74
C ALA A 201 -13.43 -6.61 -0.83
N SER A 202 -13.75 -7.46 -1.82
CA SER A 202 -15.07 -8.09 -1.91
C SER A 202 -15.41 -8.91 -0.66
N ILE A 203 -14.42 -9.57 -0.04
CA ILE A 203 -14.62 -10.33 1.19
C ILE A 203 -14.87 -9.37 2.35
N VAL A 204 -14.09 -8.29 2.46
CA VAL A 204 -14.24 -7.24 3.49
C VAL A 204 -15.66 -6.66 3.47
N PHE A 205 -16.18 -6.32 2.30
CA PHE A 205 -17.52 -5.71 2.17
C PHE A 205 -18.68 -6.72 2.13
N ARG A 206 -18.41 -8.02 2.21
CA ARG A 206 -19.43 -9.07 2.00
C ARG A 206 -20.65 -8.93 2.91
N ARG A 207 -20.43 -8.56 4.17
CA ARG A 207 -21.52 -8.42 5.17
C ARG A 207 -22.10 -7.01 5.19
N THR A 208 -21.26 -6.00 5.04
CA THR A 208 -21.64 -4.58 5.21
C THR A 208 -22.25 -3.98 3.95
N ASN A 209 -21.84 -4.44 2.76
CA ASN A 209 -22.37 -4.00 1.47
C ASN A 209 -22.31 -5.13 0.42
N PRO A 210 -23.27 -6.08 0.47
CA PRO A 210 -23.28 -7.26 -0.42
C PRO A 210 -23.32 -6.91 -1.91
N HIS A 211 -24.04 -5.83 -2.28
CA HIS A 211 -24.11 -5.38 -3.67
C HIS A 211 -22.74 -4.90 -4.17
N TYR A 212 -22.05 -4.07 -3.38
CA TYR A 212 -20.71 -3.60 -3.73
C TYR A 212 -19.69 -4.74 -3.72
N SER A 213 -19.80 -5.68 -2.78
CA SER A 213 -19.00 -6.91 -2.75
C SER A 213 -19.12 -7.71 -4.05
N HIS A 214 -20.35 -7.91 -4.55
CA HIS A 214 -20.58 -8.61 -5.81
C HIS A 214 -19.98 -7.88 -7.01
N LEU A 215 -20.17 -6.56 -7.09
CA LEU A 215 -19.58 -5.73 -8.14
C LEU A 215 -18.05 -5.83 -8.17
N LEU A 216 -17.39 -5.77 -7.01
CA LEU A 216 -15.94 -5.93 -6.93
C LEU A 216 -15.50 -7.31 -7.41
N LEU A 217 -16.24 -8.35 -7.04
CA LEU A 217 -15.91 -9.71 -7.42
C LEU A 217 -16.04 -9.95 -8.94
N GLU A 218 -17.06 -9.35 -9.57
CA GLU A 218 -17.24 -9.41 -11.03
C GLU A 218 -16.04 -8.79 -11.76
N HIS A 219 -15.63 -7.56 -11.38
CA HIS A 219 -14.45 -6.92 -11.96
C HIS A 219 -13.17 -7.71 -11.66
N ALA A 220 -13.03 -8.31 -10.47
CA ALA A 220 -11.88 -9.13 -10.12
C ALA A 220 -11.74 -10.35 -11.03
N GLN A 221 -12.84 -11.06 -11.30
CA GLN A 221 -12.84 -12.23 -12.18
C GLN A 221 -12.47 -11.87 -13.62
N GLN A 222 -13.06 -10.78 -14.14
CA GLN A 222 -12.76 -10.27 -15.48
C GLN A 222 -11.28 -9.86 -15.62
N LEU A 223 -10.73 -9.12 -14.65
CA LEU A 223 -9.33 -8.69 -14.69
C LEU A 223 -8.34 -9.85 -14.52
N PHE A 224 -8.69 -10.84 -13.71
CA PHE A 224 -7.89 -12.06 -13.58
C PHE A 224 -7.86 -12.84 -14.90
N GLU A 225 -9.01 -13.01 -15.56
CA GLU A 225 -9.10 -13.65 -16.87
C GLU A 225 -8.30 -12.86 -17.93
N PHE A 226 -8.44 -11.54 -17.95
CA PHE A 226 -7.67 -10.66 -18.83
C PHE A 226 -6.16 -10.87 -18.65
N GLY A 227 -5.66 -10.77 -17.41
CA GLY A 227 -4.23 -10.92 -17.11
C GLY A 227 -3.68 -12.32 -17.38
N GLU A 228 -4.49 -13.37 -17.23
CA GLU A 228 -4.08 -14.74 -17.55
C GLU A 228 -4.02 -14.98 -19.07
N LYS A 229 -5.03 -14.48 -19.80
CA LYS A 229 -5.22 -14.74 -21.23
C LYS A 229 -4.26 -13.95 -22.10
N TYR A 230 -4.04 -12.66 -21.79
CA TYR A 230 -3.16 -11.78 -22.54
C TYR A 230 -1.91 -11.51 -21.70
N ARG A 231 -0.88 -12.34 -21.91
CA ARG A 231 0.33 -12.31 -21.08
C ARG A 231 1.36 -11.32 -21.58
N GLY A 232 1.83 -10.47 -20.68
CA GLY A 232 2.94 -9.55 -20.93
C GLY A 232 3.17 -8.64 -19.75
N LYS A 233 4.34 -7.98 -19.73
CA LYS A 233 4.69 -7.06 -18.64
C LYS A 233 4.07 -5.69 -18.88
N TYR A 234 3.51 -5.11 -17.83
CA TYR A 234 2.81 -3.83 -17.92
C TYR A 234 3.75 -2.66 -18.22
N ASP A 235 5.03 -2.74 -17.83
CA ASP A 235 6.05 -1.70 -18.06
C ASP A 235 6.65 -1.74 -19.47
N GLU A 236 6.38 -2.81 -20.24
CA GLU A 236 6.59 -2.86 -21.68
C GLU A 236 5.44 -2.17 -22.44
N SER A 237 4.22 -2.22 -21.88
CA SER A 237 3.01 -1.58 -22.44
C SER A 237 2.87 -0.11 -22.04
N ILE A 238 3.27 0.22 -20.81
CA ILE A 238 3.26 1.57 -20.24
C ILE A 238 4.71 1.92 -19.88
N GLU A 239 5.48 2.32 -20.90
CA GLU A 239 6.89 2.69 -20.73
C GLU A 239 7.10 3.80 -19.70
N ALA A 240 6.11 4.68 -19.51
CA ALA A 240 6.10 5.75 -18.52
C ALA A 240 6.17 5.25 -17.05
N ALA A 241 5.92 3.96 -16.81
CA ALA A 241 6.04 3.34 -15.49
C ALA A 241 7.42 2.72 -15.23
N LYS A 242 8.18 2.43 -16.29
CA LYS A 242 9.41 1.62 -16.25
C LYS A 242 10.54 2.24 -15.42
N GLY A 243 10.61 3.56 -15.36
CA GLY A 243 11.57 4.31 -14.54
C GLY A 243 11.25 4.32 -13.05
N TYR A 244 10.05 3.87 -12.66
CA TYR A 244 9.51 4.04 -11.29
C TYR A 244 9.15 2.70 -10.66
N TYR A 245 8.22 1.96 -11.28
CA TYR A 245 7.71 0.68 -10.80
C TYR A 245 7.87 -0.40 -11.88
N PRO A 246 9.11 -0.77 -12.26
CA PRO A 246 9.33 -1.79 -13.29
C PRO A 246 8.86 -3.17 -12.84
N SER A 247 8.48 -4.00 -13.82
CA SER A 247 8.09 -5.39 -13.60
C SER A 247 9.32 -6.29 -13.55
N VAL A 248 10.01 -6.28 -12.40
CA VAL A 248 11.29 -6.98 -12.22
C VAL A 248 11.10 -8.48 -12.05
N SER A 249 10.18 -8.91 -11.18
CA SER A 249 9.88 -10.33 -10.91
C SER A 249 9.12 -11.01 -12.05
N GLY A 250 8.44 -10.24 -12.90
CA GLY A 250 7.54 -10.74 -13.93
C GLY A 250 6.09 -10.61 -13.47
N TYR A 251 5.27 -11.62 -13.79
CA TYR A 251 3.83 -11.60 -13.51
C TYR A 251 3.28 -12.92 -12.97
N LEU A 252 4.14 -13.93 -12.79
CA LEU A 252 3.70 -15.28 -12.42
C LEU A 252 3.27 -15.33 -10.95
N ASP A 253 3.95 -14.56 -10.12
CA ASP A 253 3.64 -14.28 -8.72
C ASP A 253 2.30 -13.57 -8.58
N GLU A 254 2.04 -12.49 -9.32
CA GLU A 254 0.75 -11.79 -9.28
C GLU A 254 -0.40 -12.67 -9.80
N LEU A 255 -0.17 -13.46 -10.86
CA LEU A 255 -1.19 -14.41 -11.33
C LEU A 255 -1.52 -15.46 -10.27
N LEU A 256 -0.52 -15.98 -9.55
CA LEU A 256 -0.76 -16.90 -8.44
C LEU A 256 -1.50 -16.21 -7.30
N TRP A 257 -1.02 -15.03 -6.91
CA TRP A 257 -1.58 -14.22 -5.84
C TRP A 257 -3.05 -13.89 -6.08
N ALA A 258 -3.39 -13.42 -7.27
CA ALA A 258 -4.76 -13.13 -7.69
C ALA A 258 -5.63 -14.39 -7.70
N ALA A 259 -5.11 -15.51 -8.21
CA ALA A 259 -5.84 -16.78 -8.22
C ALA A 259 -6.24 -17.21 -6.80
N LEU A 260 -5.34 -17.05 -5.81
CA LEU A 260 -5.62 -17.36 -4.41
C LEU A 260 -6.69 -16.45 -3.80
N TRP A 261 -6.65 -15.14 -4.07
CA TRP A 261 -7.65 -14.20 -3.58
C TRP A 261 -9.02 -14.40 -4.23
N VAL A 262 -9.08 -14.62 -5.54
CA VAL A 262 -10.32 -14.93 -6.27
C VAL A 262 -10.91 -16.25 -5.75
N TYR A 263 -10.08 -17.26 -5.51
CA TYR A 263 -10.52 -18.51 -4.90
C TYR A 263 -11.09 -18.29 -3.49
N LYS A 264 -10.37 -17.55 -2.62
CA LYS A 264 -10.83 -17.22 -1.26
C LYS A 264 -12.14 -16.43 -1.28
N ALA A 265 -12.35 -15.59 -2.28
CA ALA A 265 -13.58 -14.81 -2.43
C ALA A 265 -14.77 -15.64 -2.95
N THR A 266 -14.56 -16.56 -3.88
CA THR A 266 -15.66 -17.30 -4.54
C THR A 266 -15.96 -18.67 -3.94
N ALA A 267 -15.00 -19.26 -3.21
CA ALA A 267 -14.99 -20.69 -2.85
C ALA A 267 -15.09 -21.63 -4.07
N THR A 268 -14.80 -21.12 -5.27
CA THR A 268 -14.70 -21.88 -6.51
C THR A 268 -13.33 -21.66 -7.11
N PRO A 269 -12.65 -22.70 -7.61
CA PRO A 269 -11.43 -22.47 -8.40
C PRO A 269 -11.80 -21.57 -9.58
N PRO A 270 -11.02 -20.52 -9.89
CA PRO A 270 -11.12 -19.81 -11.15
C PRO A 270 -11.13 -20.84 -12.28
N THR A 271 -11.95 -20.63 -13.30
CA THR A 271 -12.12 -21.54 -14.46
C THR A 271 -10.80 -21.81 -15.19
N SER A 272 -9.83 -20.92 -14.97
CA SER A 272 -8.41 -20.96 -15.30
C SER A 272 -7.68 -22.27 -14.96
N ILE A 273 -6.79 -22.67 -15.87
CA ILE A 273 -5.93 -23.85 -15.79
C ILE A 273 -4.91 -23.75 -14.62
N MET A 274 -4.63 -22.56 -14.09
CA MET A 274 -3.55 -22.35 -13.13
C MET A 274 -3.79 -23.04 -11.78
N LEU A 275 -4.98 -22.90 -11.19
CA LEU A 275 -5.32 -23.58 -9.94
C LEU A 275 -5.54 -25.09 -10.14
N SER A 276 -5.97 -25.55 -11.33
CA SER A 276 -6.06 -27.00 -11.62
C SER A 276 -4.70 -27.66 -11.88
N ARG A 277 -3.71 -26.91 -12.39
CA ARG A 277 -2.30 -27.36 -12.50
C ARG A 277 -1.60 -27.34 -11.15
N MET A 278 -1.91 -26.38 -10.28
CA MET A 278 -1.33 -26.30 -8.94
C MET A 278 -2.01 -27.21 -7.92
N GLY A 279 -3.33 -27.43 -8.02
CA GLY A 279 -4.04 -28.43 -7.23
C GLY A 279 -3.47 -29.84 -7.43
N ARG A 280 -2.98 -30.16 -8.63
CA ARG A 280 -2.25 -31.42 -8.88
C ARG A 280 -0.86 -31.50 -8.23
N ARG A 281 -0.26 -30.38 -7.78
CA ARG A 281 1.00 -30.35 -7.02
C ARG A 281 0.81 -30.10 -5.52
N MET A 282 -0.31 -29.51 -5.11
CA MET A 282 -0.62 -29.20 -3.70
C MET A 282 -1.43 -30.30 -2.99
N VAL A 283 -2.03 -31.25 -3.72
CA VAL A 283 -2.81 -32.38 -3.17
C VAL A 283 -1.92 -33.62 -2.92
N GLU A 284 -0.70 -33.42 -2.43
CA GLU A 284 -0.05 -34.43 -1.58
C GLU A 284 -0.33 -34.05 -0.12
N PRO A 285 -0.91 -34.95 0.69
CA PRO A 285 -1.55 -34.57 1.94
C PRO A 285 -0.52 -34.24 3.02
N LEU A 286 -0.36 -32.94 3.33
CA LEU A 286 0.00 -32.54 4.68
C LEU A 286 -1.27 -32.61 5.54
N GLY A 287 -1.18 -33.37 6.63
CA GLY A 287 -2.28 -33.82 7.47
C GLY A 287 -3.13 -32.73 8.15
N PRO A 288 -4.08 -33.14 8.99
CA PRO A 288 -5.24 -32.33 9.32
C PRO A 288 -4.91 -31.22 10.34
N SER A 289 -5.18 -29.98 9.97
CA SER A 289 -5.40 -28.88 10.93
C SER A 289 -6.11 -27.72 10.21
N PRO A 290 -7.36 -27.37 10.59
CA PRO A 290 -8.06 -26.22 10.05
C PRO A 290 -7.71 -24.99 10.89
N ASN A 291 -6.69 -24.23 10.50
CA ASN A 291 -6.46 -22.89 11.05
C ASN A 291 -6.05 -21.94 9.92
N SER A 292 -6.68 -20.76 9.88
CA SER A 292 -6.42 -19.65 8.94
C SER A 292 -4.94 -19.25 8.85
N ALA A 293 -4.14 -19.57 9.87
CA ALA A 293 -2.71 -19.33 9.94
C ALA A 293 -1.87 -20.01 8.83
N GLY A 294 -2.30 -21.16 8.30
CA GLY A 294 -1.52 -21.91 7.30
C GLY A 294 -1.49 -21.25 5.91
N MET A 295 -2.59 -20.60 5.51
CA MET A 295 -2.62 -19.80 4.28
C MET A 295 -1.88 -18.48 4.46
N SER A 296 -1.98 -17.85 5.62
CA SER A 296 -1.32 -16.56 5.87
C SER A 296 0.21 -16.65 5.81
N SER A 297 0.83 -17.76 6.23
CA SER A 297 2.29 -17.94 6.11
C SER A 297 2.76 -18.18 4.66
N MET A 298 1.95 -18.84 3.83
CA MET A 298 2.24 -19.07 2.41
C MET A 298 2.07 -17.78 1.58
N LEU A 299 1.05 -16.99 1.89
CA LEU A 299 0.79 -15.69 1.27
C LEU A 299 1.90 -14.68 1.59
N ALA A 300 2.35 -14.61 2.85
CA ALA A 300 3.43 -13.71 3.27
C ALA A 300 4.78 -14.05 2.60
N SER A 301 5.07 -15.34 2.38
CA SER A 301 6.32 -15.76 1.74
C SER A 301 6.39 -15.41 0.25
N SER A 302 5.24 -15.31 -0.41
CA SER A 302 5.17 -14.88 -1.82
C SER A 302 5.29 -13.35 -1.92
N SER A 303 4.70 -12.61 -0.97
CA SER A 303 4.77 -11.14 -0.95
C SER A 303 6.11 -10.58 -0.46
N LEU A 304 6.90 -11.34 0.29
CA LEU A 304 8.23 -10.92 0.78
C LEU A 304 9.34 -11.05 -0.28
N LEU A 305 9.05 -11.65 -1.44
CA LEU A 305 9.97 -11.73 -2.58
C LEU A 305 9.86 -10.50 -3.52
N LEU A 306 9.08 -9.48 -3.16
CA LEU A 306 8.70 -8.35 -4.03
C LEU A 306 9.62 -7.12 -4.00
N TRP A 307 10.87 -7.22 -3.53
CA TRP A 307 11.87 -6.15 -3.65
C TRP A 307 13.29 -6.70 -3.83
#